data_AF-A0A6J1T1F6-F1
#
_entry.id   AF-A0A6J1T1F6-F1
#
_cell.length_a   1.000
_cell.length_b   1.000
_cell.length_c   1.000
_cell.angle_alpha   90.00
_cell.angle_beta   90.00
_cell.angle_gamma   90.00
#
_symmetry.space_group_name_H-M   'P 1'
#
loop_
_entity.id
_entity.type
_entity.pdbx_description
1 polymer ?
#
loop_
_entity_poly.entity_id
_entity_poly.type
_entity_poly.pdbx_seq_one_letter_code
_entity_poly.pdbx_strand_id
1 'polypeptide(L)' 'MAKGKKGYNIQLIDHLYNQVPAFTDIFDEETWYIFVACFVASTIVLAIVLSRFITIRPVGG' A
#
# COMPACT_ATOMS: atom_id res chain seq x y z
N MET A 1 -3.96 31.71 22.82
CA MET A 1 -3.85 30.28 23.22
C MET A 1 -4.61 29.44 22.21
N ALA A 2 -3.95 28.93 21.16
CA ALA A 2 -4.59 28.17 20.09
C ALA A 2 -4.19 26.69 20.18
N LYS A 3 -4.92 25.94 21.01
CA LYS A 3 -4.76 24.49 21.23
C LYS A 3 -5.95 23.80 20.57
N GLY A 4 -5.77 23.15 19.42
CA GLY A 4 -6.94 22.54 18.76
C GLY A 4 -6.77 21.56 17.59
N LYS A 5 -5.62 21.49 16.89
CA LYS A 5 -5.55 20.55 15.74
C LYS A 5 -4.18 19.92 15.45
N LYS A 6 -3.11 20.49 16.00
CA LYS A 6 -1.72 20.03 15.76
C LYS A 6 -1.33 18.79 16.59
N GLY A 7 -2.04 18.52 17.69
CA GLY A 7 -1.70 17.48 18.68
C GLY A 7 -2.24 16.08 18.39
N TYR A 8 -3.31 15.95 17.59
CA TYR A 8 -3.90 14.63 17.32
C TYR A 8 -3.10 13.88 16.25
N ASN A 9 -2.67 14.60 15.19
CA ASN A 9 -1.89 14.01 14.11
C ASN A 9 -0.50 13.56 14.58
N ILE A 10 0.16 14.33 15.45
CA ILE A 10 1.48 13.95 16.00
C ILE A 10 1.39 12.72 16.91
N GLN A 11 0.31 12.55 17.68
CA GLN A 11 0.11 11.34 18.49
C GLN A 11 -0.17 10.11 17.63
N LEU A 12 -0.90 10.25 16.53
CA LEU A 12 -1.08 9.16 15.56
C LEU A 12 0.24 8.80 14.87
N ILE A 13 1.03 9.79 14.48
CA ILE A 13 2.33 9.61 13.84
C ILE A 13 3.29 8.91 14.83
N ASP A 14 3.34 9.30 16.10
CA ASP A 14 4.16 8.65 17.13
C ASP A 14 3.72 7.20 17.42
N HIS A 15 2.41 6.93 17.41
CA HIS A 15 1.89 5.56 17.54
C HIS A 15 2.20 4.71 16.31
N LEU A 16 2.08 5.26 15.10
CA LEU A 16 2.48 4.58 13.87
C LEU A 16 3.98 4.32 13.85
N TYR A 17 4.81 5.30 14.19
CA TYR A 17 6.27 5.15 14.24
C TYR A 17 6.74 4.11 15.26
N ASN A 18 6.06 3.96 16.40
CA ASN A 18 6.35 2.87 17.34
C ASN A 18 5.92 1.49 16.82
N GLN A 19 5.02 1.43 15.84
CA GLN A 19 4.58 0.20 15.18
C GLN A 19 5.42 -0.13 13.93
N VAL A 20 6.10 0.85 13.33
CA VAL A 20 7.06 0.67 12.23
C VAL A 20 8.22 -0.30 12.57
N PRO A 21 8.86 -0.28 13.76
CA PRO A 21 9.92 -1.25 14.10
C PRO A 21 9.39 -2.69 14.19
N ALA A 22 8.12 -2.89 14.52
CA ALA A 22 7.47 -4.20 14.44
C ALA A 22 7.11 -4.58 12.98
N PHE A 23 6.95 -3.59 12.09
CA PHE A 23 6.73 -3.83 10.66
C PHE A 23 7.98 -4.41 9.99
N THR A 24 9.17 -3.89 10.32
CA THR A 24 10.44 -4.47 9.85
C THR A 24 10.72 -5.86 10.42
N ASP A 25 10.11 -6.20 11.56
CA ASP A 25 10.19 -7.54 12.17
C ASP A 25 9.27 -8.55 11.46
N ILE A 26 8.08 -8.11 11.01
CA ILE A 26 7.15 -8.93 10.19
C ILE A 26 7.65 -9.06 8.74
N PHE A 27 8.29 -8.01 8.22
CA PHE A 27 8.87 -7.95 6.89
C PHE A 27 10.40 -8.04 6.95
N ASP A 28 10.89 -9.13 7.52
CA ASP A 28 12.30 -9.52 7.43
C ASP A 28 12.69 -9.79 5.96
N GLU A 29 13.99 -9.83 5.65
CA GLU A 29 14.52 -9.82 4.28
C GLU A 29 13.87 -10.90 3.38
N GLU A 30 13.74 -12.13 3.88
CA GLU A 30 13.10 -13.23 3.14
C GLU A 30 11.61 -12.98 2.90
N THR A 31 10.87 -12.53 3.92
CA THR A 31 9.43 -12.27 3.83
C THR A 31 9.14 -11.08 2.92
N TRP A 32 10.03 -10.08 2.91
CA TRP A 32 9.96 -8.94 2.00
C TRP A 32 10.04 -9.38 0.54
N TYR A 33 11.02 -10.22 0.18
CA TYR A 33 11.14 -10.72 -1.20
C TYR A 33 9.93 -11.56 -1.62
N ILE A 34 9.43 -12.42 -0.74
CA ILE A 34 8.22 -13.23 -1.00
C ILE A 34 7.00 -12.33 -1.21
N PHE A 35 6.82 -11.31 -0.36
CA PHE A 35 5.75 -10.33 -0.49
C PHE A 35 5.82 -9.59 -1.83
N VAL A 36 6.99 -9.05 -2.18
CA VAL A 36 7.20 -8.33 -3.45
C VAL A 36 6.92 -9.24 -4.64
N ALA A 37 7.42 -10.48 -4.62
CA ALA A 37 7.18 -11.46 -5.69
C ALA A 37 5.68 -11.75 -5.85
N CYS A 38 4.96 -12.01 -4.75
CA CYS A 38 3.52 -12.25 -4.78
C CYS A 38 2.72 -11.01 -5.21
N PHE A 39 3.14 -9.81 -4.78
CA PHE A 39 2.49 -8.54 -5.15
C PHE A 39 2.65 -8.25 -6.65
N VAL A 40 3.86 -8.43 -7.19
CA VAL A 40 4.13 -8.24 -8.62
C VAL A 40 3.37 -9.28 -9.44
N ALA A 41 3.40 -10.56 -9.04
CA ALA A 41 2.64 -11.61 -9.70
C ALA A 41 1.13 -11.30 -9.71
N SER A 42 0.58 -10.88 -8.57
CA SER A 42 -0.83 -10.49 -8.45
C SER A 42 -1.17 -9.28 -9.32
N THR A 43 -0.27 -8.30 -9.41
CA THR A 43 -0.43 -7.11 -10.27
C THR A 43 -0.47 -7.49 -11.74
N ILE A 44 0.39 -8.41 -12.18
CA ILE A 44 0.39 -8.93 -13.55
C ILE A 44 -0.92 -9.67 -13.84
N VAL A 45 -1.36 -10.55 -12.93
CA VAL A 45 -2.65 -11.25 -13.08
C VAL A 45 -3.80 -10.25 -13.16
N LEU A 46 -3.83 -9.25 -12.27
CA LEU A 46 -4.81 -8.17 -12.31
C LEU A 46 -4.75 -7.40 -13.63
N ALA A 47 -3.57 -7.06 -14.14
CA ALA A 47 -3.43 -6.36 -15.41
C ALA A 47 -3.98 -7.18 -16.59
N ILE A 48 -3.76 -8.49 -16.60
CA ILE A 48 -4.32 -9.39 -17.63
C ILE A 48 -5.85 -9.48 -17.50
N VAL A 49 -6.35 -9.64 -16.28
CA VAL A 49 -7.79 -9.69 -15.99
C VAL A 49 -8.43 -8.37 -16.42
N LEU A 50 -7.91 -7.23 -15.97
CA LEU A 50 -8.40 -5.90 -16.33
C LEU A 50 -8.30 -5.65 -17.83
N SER A 51 -7.23 -6.08 -18.50
CA SER A 51 -7.12 -5.99 -19.97
C SER A 51 -8.24 -6.77 -20.69
N ARG A 52 -8.63 -7.93 -20.15
CA ARG A 52 -9.71 -8.74 -20.71
C ARG A 52 -11.11 -8.18 -20.40
N PHE A 53 -11.31 -7.61 -19.22
CA PHE A 53 -12.62 -7.11 -18.78
C PHE A 53 -12.90 -5.66 -19.18
N ILE A 54 -11.87 -4.82 -19.18
CA ILE A 54 -11.91 -3.44 -19.67
C ILE A 54 -11.57 -3.48 -21.15
N THR A 55 -12.50 -3.98 -21.96
CA THR A 55 -12.50 -3.65 -23.39
C THR A 55 -12.76 -2.14 -23.47
N ILE A 56 -11.69 -1.35 -23.60
CA ILE A 56 -11.80 0.09 -23.85
C ILE A 56 -12.50 0.23 -25.20
N ARG A 57 -13.81 0.46 -25.18
CA ARG A 57 -14.53 0.87 -26.38
C ARG A 57 -14.01 2.28 -26.71
N PRO A 58 -13.51 2.53 -27.94
CA PRO A 58 -13.12 3.87 -28.32
C PRO A 58 -14.33 4.80 -28.12
N VAL A 59 -14.18 5.81 -27.26
CA VAL A 59 -15.15 6.91 -27.18
C VAL A 59 -14.71 7.92 -28.24
N GLY A 60 -15.26 7.77 -29.43
CA GLY A 60 -14.89 8.57 -30.59
C GLY A 60 -15.58 8.05 -31.84
N GLY A 61 -16.79 8.55 -32.06
CA GLY A 61 -17.41 8.65 -33.38
C GLY A 61 -17.09 10.01 -34.00
#